data_AF-A0A6B1DML3-F1
#
_entry.id   AF-A0A6B1DML3-F1
#
_cell.length_a   1.000
_cell.length_b   1.000
_cell.length_c   1.000
_cell.angle_alpha   90.00
_cell.angle_beta   90.00
_cell.angle_gamma   90.00
#
_symmetry.space_group_name_H-M   'P 1'
#
loop_
_entity.id
_entity.type
_entity.pdbx_description
1 polymer ?
#
loop_
_entity_poly.entity_id
_entity_poly.type
_entity_poly.pdbx_seq_one_letter_code
_entity_poly.pdbx_strand_id
1 'polypeptide(L)'
;MASHGERGAALVVALLLGLLLVALTAALVPLSTIETEVAANHRRSVEGLYAAEAAAALAAAELGGLPDWSVVLDGSFRSAHWGASLAPTMPDGRTVDLAAVAGLLRARGAGGDDSGRGLAWTLLAHGDLASWVGLPPGFGPWLVAVWAADDPTDADGAPLVDSNGTLVLHAAAYGPRGASRALQATLVRQVLTPPPPAPPVVRSRLISQRVVR
;
A
#
# COMPACT_ATOMS: atom_id res chain seq x y z
N MET A 1 -68.61 -24.69 26.59
CA MET A 1 -67.36 -24.80 27.39
C MET A 1 -66.06 -24.81 26.55
N ALA A 2 -66.10 -24.63 25.21
CA ALA A 2 -64.88 -24.63 24.37
C ALA A 2 -64.11 -23.29 24.30
N SER A 3 -64.72 -22.16 24.66
CA SER A 3 -64.16 -20.81 24.42
C SER A 3 -63.00 -20.38 25.33
N HIS A 4 -62.69 -21.13 26.40
CA HIS A 4 -61.59 -20.79 27.31
C HIS A 4 -60.23 -21.33 26.82
N GLY A 5 -60.21 -22.47 26.11
CA GLY A 5 -58.99 -23.06 25.57
C GLY A 5 -58.40 -22.29 24.39
N GLU A 6 -59.26 -21.78 23.50
CA GLU A 6 -58.86 -21.00 22.33
C GLU A 6 -58.15 -19.69 22.69
N ARG A 7 -58.58 -19.04 23.79
CA ARG A 7 -57.97 -17.79 24.29
C ARG A 7 -56.57 -18.01 24.84
N GLY A 8 -56.33 -19.12 25.54
CA GLY A 8 -55.01 -19.49 26.05
C GLY A 8 -54.01 -19.78 24.93
N ALA A 9 -54.45 -20.53 23.91
CA ALA A 9 -53.63 -20.83 22.74
C ALA A 9 -53.26 -19.57 21.96
N ALA A 10 -54.21 -18.65 21.76
CA ALA A 10 -53.97 -17.38 21.08
C ALA A 10 -52.90 -16.52 21.79
N LEU A 11 -52.93 -16.48 23.13
CA LEU A 11 -51.93 -15.76 23.92
C LEU A 11 -50.52 -16.36 23.77
N VAL A 12 -50.40 -17.69 23.80
CA VAL A 12 -49.09 -18.35 23.61
C VAL A 12 -48.55 -18.08 22.22
N VAL A 13 -49.38 -18.17 21.18
CA VAL A 13 -48.97 -17.85 19.80
C VAL A 13 -48.54 -16.38 19.69
N ALA A 14 -49.31 -15.44 20.25
CA ALA A 14 -48.95 -14.03 20.23
C ALA A 14 -47.63 -13.76 20.95
N LEU A 15 -47.38 -14.43 22.08
CA LEU A 15 -46.15 -14.29 22.85
C LEU A 15 -44.94 -14.88 22.11
N LEU A 16 -45.11 -16.03 21.47
CA LEU A 16 -44.07 -16.63 20.62
C LEU A 16 -43.74 -15.75 19.39
N LEU A 17 -44.76 -15.18 18.74
CA LEU A 17 -44.57 -14.23 17.64
C LEU A 17 -43.85 -12.95 18.11
N GLY A 18 -44.24 -12.41 19.27
CA GLY A 18 -43.57 -11.27 19.88
C GLY A 18 -42.09 -11.55 20.19
N LEU A 19 -41.80 -12.72 20.77
CA LEU A 19 -40.42 -13.16 21.03
C LEU A 19 -39.60 -13.31 19.74
N LEU A 20 -40.21 -13.88 18.69
CA LEU A 20 -39.57 -14.03 17.38
C LEU A 20 -39.24 -12.66 16.76
N LEU A 21 -40.16 -11.70 16.85
CA LEU A 21 -39.95 -10.34 16.35
C LEU A 21 -38.82 -9.63 17.11
N VAL A 22 -38.79 -9.75 18.44
CA VAL A 22 -37.69 -9.18 19.25
C VAL A 22 -36.36 -9.82 18.86
N ALA A 23 -36.30 -11.16 18.76
CA ALA A 23 -35.09 -11.85 18.33
C ALA A 23 -34.61 -11.40 16.94
N LEU A 24 -35.54 -11.20 16.00
CA LEU A 24 -35.23 -10.71 14.65
C LEU A 24 -34.67 -9.28 14.69
N THR A 25 -35.31 -8.38 15.42
CA THR A 25 -34.81 -6.99 15.57
C THR A 25 -33.45 -6.94 16.25
N ALA A 26 -33.22 -7.79 17.24
CA ALA A 26 -31.93 -7.89 17.93
C ALA A 26 -30.82 -8.41 17.00
N ALA A 27 -31.13 -9.34 16.08
CA ALA A 27 -30.16 -9.88 15.12
C ALA A 27 -29.81 -8.91 13.98
N LEU A 28 -30.72 -8.00 13.61
CA LEU A 28 -30.49 -7.03 12.54
C LEU A 28 -29.42 -5.98 12.89
N VAL A 29 -29.32 -5.59 14.16
CA VAL A 29 -28.34 -4.59 14.63
C VAL A 29 -26.88 -5.04 14.38
N PRO A 30 -26.40 -6.21 14.87
CA PRO A 30 -25.04 -6.64 14.63
C PRO A 30 -24.76 -6.90 13.14
N LEU A 31 -25.75 -7.37 12.38
CA LEU A 31 -25.60 -7.55 10.93
C LEU A 31 -25.27 -6.22 10.23
N SER A 32 -26.04 -5.16 10.53
CA SER A 32 -25.78 -3.82 9.97
C SER A 32 -24.42 -3.24 10.39
N THR A 33 -23.99 -3.49 11.63
CA THR A 33 -22.66 -3.11 12.11
C THR A 33 -21.56 -3.81 11.32
N ILE A 34 -21.67 -5.13 11.11
CA ILE A 34 -20.70 -5.92 10.34
C ILE A 34 -20.62 -5.41 8.89
N GLU A 35 -21.76 -5.16 8.24
CA GLU A 35 -21.78 -4.62 6.88
C GLU A 35 -21.10 -3.25 6.80
N THR A 36 -21.35 -2.38 7.77
CA THR A 36 -20.72 -1.06 7.85
C THR A 36 -19.21 -1.17 8.02
N GLU A 37 -18.74 -2.07 8.87
CA GLU A 37 -17.32 -2.32 9.08
C GLU A 37 -16.63 -2.93 7.85
N VAL A 38 -17.28 -3.91 7.19
CA VAL A 38 -16.79 -4.52 5.95
C VAL A 38 -16.71 -3.48 4.84
N ALA A 39 -17.73 -2.64 4.66
CA ALA A 39 -17.73 -1.57 3.68
C ALA A 39 -16.64 -0.54 3.97
N ALA A 40 -16.46 -0.15 5.23
CA ALA A 40 -15.40 0.77 5.64
C ALA A 40 -14.00 0.18 5.48
N ASN A 41 -13.83 -1.13 5.70
CA ASN A 41 -12.57 -1.82 5.45
C ASN A 41 -12.27 -1.94 3.96
N HIS A 42 -13.29 -2.24 3.13
CA HIS A 42 -13.15 -2.30 1.69
C HIS A 42 -12.75 -0.94 1.09
N ARG A 43 -13.42 0.16 1.47
CA ARG A 43 -13.03 1.51 1.03
C ARG A 43 -11.59 1.84 1.40
N ARG A 44 -11.19 1.63 2.65
CA ARG A 44 -9.80 1.85 3.10
C ARG A 44 -8.80 0.98 2.34
N SER A 45 -9.18 -0.24 2.00
CA SER A 45 -8.34 -1.12 1.17
C SER A 45 -8.10 -0.54 -0.22
N VAL A 46 -9.15 -0.02 -0.85
CA VAL A 46 -9.07 0.58 -2.19
C VAL A 46 -8.29 1.90 -2.14
N GLU A 47 -8.60 2.77 -1.17
CA GLU A 47 -7.87 4.03 -0.95
C GLU A 47 -6.37 3.79 -0.70
N GLY A 48 -6.02 2.80 0.13
CA GLY A 48 -4.63 2.46 0.40
C GLY A 48 -3.89 1.92 -0.81
N LEU A 49 -4.58 1.15 -1.68
CA LEU A 49 -3.99 0.71 -2.93
C LEU A 49 -3.71 1.90 -3.86
N TYR A 50 -4.68 2.80 -4.04
CA TYR A 50 -4.47 4.02 -4.82
C TYR A 50 -3.37 4.92 -4.26
N ALA A 51 -3.25 5.00 -2.93
CA ALA A 51 -2.17 5.73 -2.28
C ALA A 51 -0.80 5.12 -2.59
N ALA A 52 -0.68 3.79 -2.54
CA ALA A 52 0.56 3.10 -2.90
C ALA A 52 0.90 3.25 -4.40
N GLU A 53 -0.11 3.19 -5.29
CA GLU A 53 0.05 3.44 -6.73
C GLU A 53 0.51 4.87 -7.02
N ALA A 54 -0.11 5.86 -6.38
CA ALA A 54 0.30 7.26 -6.50
C ALA A 54 1.74 7.46 -6.04
N ALA A 55 2.13 6.87 -4.90
CA ALA A 55 3.49 6.94 -4.38
C ALA A 55 4.50 6.30 -5.34
N ALA A 56 4.19 5.12 -5.90
CA ALA A 56 5.02 4.46 -6.89
C ALA A 56 5.17 5.29 -8.18
N ALA A 57 4.08 5.90 -8.66
CA ALA A 57 4.09 6.73 -9.86
C ALA A 57 4.92 8.01 -9.67
N LEU A 58 4.81 8.67 -8.52
CA LEU A 58 5.61 9.85 -8.18
C LEU A 58 7.10 9.50 -8.06
N ALA A 59 7.43 8.41 -7.36
CA ALA A 59 8.79 7.92 -7.27
C ALA A 59 9.37 7.57 -8.66
N ALA A 60 8.59 6.90 -9.51
CA ALA A 60 9.01 6.60 -10.88
C ALA A 60 9.31 7.88 -11.68
N ALA A 61 8.45 8.91 -11.57
CA ALA A 61 8.65 10.18 -12.24
C ALA A 61 9.96 10.86 -11.79
N GLU A 62 10.29 10.81 -10.51
CA GLU A 62 11.54 11.34 -9.97
C GLU A 62 12.77 10.55 -10.46
N LEU A 63 12.69 9.22 -10.44
CA LEU A 63 13.74 8.34 -10.97
C LEU A 63 13.98 8.55 -12.47
N GLY A 64 12.95 8.89 -13.24
CA GLY A 64 13.07 9.23 -14.65
C GLY A 64 13.93 10.47 -14.92
N GLY A 65 14.13 11.34 -13.91
CA GLY A 65 15.00 12.50 -13.99
C GLY A 65 16.48 12.21 -13.66
N LEU A 66 16.80 11.01 -13.16
CA LEU A 66 18.18 10.66 -12.78
C LEU A 66 18.91 10.00 -13.96
N PRO A 67 20.19 10.38 -14.19
CA PRO A 67 21.01 9.76 -15.23
C PRO A 67 21.51 8.36 -14.85
N ASP A 68 21.65 8.10 -13.56
CA ASP A 68 22.13 6.84 -12.98
C ASP A 68 21.20 6.46 -11.82
N TRP A 69 20.84 5.18 -11.72
CA TRP A 69 19.98 4.64 -10.67
C TRP A 69 20.76 3.99 -9.53
N SER A 70 22.07 3.77 -9.70
CA SER A 70 22.96 3.24 -8.66
C SER A 70 22.99 4.15 -7.42
N VAL A 71 22.86 5.47 -7.62
CA VAL A 71 22.75 6.46 -6.52
C VAL A 71 21.52 6.28 -5.64
N VAL A 72 20.48 5.60 -6.13
CA VAL A 72 19.29 5.28 -5.34
C VAL A 72 19.54 4.01 -4.53
N LEU A 73 20.17 3.02 -5.16
CA LEU A 73 20.46 1.74 -4.54
C LEU A 73 21.48 1.85 -3.41
N ASP A 74 22.52 2.66 -3.60
CA ASP A 74 23.54 2.94 -2.58
C ASP A 74 23.05 3.89 -1.46
N GLY A 75 21.87 4.50 -1.62
CA GLY A 75 21.23 5.41 -0.67
C GLY A 75 21.82 6.83 -0.64
N SER A 76 22.65 7.20 -1.62
CA SER A 76 23.20 8.56 -1.75
C SER A 76 22.15 9.56 -2.25
N PHE A 77 21.16 9.10 -3.01
CA PHE A 77 20.02 9.89 -3.45
C PHE A 77 18.97 10.04 -2.35
N ARG A 78 18.45 11.26 -2.19
CA ARG A 78 17.29 11.55 -1.35
C ARG A 78 16.20 12.18 -2.19
N SER A 79 15.01 11.57 -2.16
CA SER A 79 13.83 12.10 -2.81
C SER A 79 13.44 13.49 -2.28
N ALA A 80 12.84 14.33 -3.13
CA ALA A 80 12.15 15.55 -2.71
C ALA A 80 11.02 15.28 -1.71
N HIS A 81 10.52 14.04 -1.68
CA HIS A 81 9.48 13.54 -0.81
C HIS A 81 10.01 12.82 0.44
N TRP A 82 11.21 13.19 0.89
CA TRP A 82 11.81 12.63 2.09
C TRP A 82 11.21 13.22 3.37
N GLY A 83 10.60 12.38 4.20
CA GLY A 83 9.99 12.79 5.46
C GLY A 83 11.01 13.08 6.56
N ALA A 84 10.57 13.79 7.59
CA ALA A 84 11.45 14.23 8.68
C ALA A 84 11.91 13.10 9.64
N SER A 85 11.19 11.97 9.70
CA SER A 85 11.45 10.87 10.63
C SER A 85 11.29 9.52 9.94
N LEU A 86 12.19 8.58 10.24
CA LEU A 86 12.09 7.17 9.81
C LEU A 86 11.08 6.36 10.64
N ALA A 87 10.56 6.96 11.71
CA ALA A 87 9.48 6.42 12.53
C ALA A 87 8.33 7.44 12.60
N PRO A 88 7.66 7.77 11.47
CA PRO A 88 6.56 8.71 11.47
C PRO A 88 5.39 8.22 12.33
N THR A 89 4.79 9.14 13.07
CA THR A 89 3.58 8.90 13.85
C THR A 89 2.35 9.17 12.99
N MET A 90 1.48 8.18 12.90
CA MET A 90 0.21 8.23 12.21
C MET A 90 -0.82 9.08 12.99
N PRO A 91 -1.89 9.57 12.34
CA PRO A 91 -2.96 10.30 13.03
C PRO A 91 -3.66 9.52 14.17
N ASP A 92 -3.57 8.19 14.15
CA ASP A 92 -4.08 7.33 15.22
C ASP A 92 -3.07 7.05 16.34
N GLY A 93 -1.94 7.77 16.37
CA GLY A 93 -0.90 7.69 17.39
C GLY A 93 0.09 6.53 17.22
N ARG A 94 -0.14 5.63 16.25
CA ARG A 94 0.80 4.53 15.98
C ARG A 94 2.03 5.02 15.24
N THR A 95 3.18 4.42 15.50
CA THR A 95 4.42 4.68 14.77
C THR A 95 4.69 3.58 13.75
N VAL A 96 5.17 3.95 12.55
CA VAL A 96 5.61 2.99 11.54
C VAL A 96 7.14 3.03 11.47
N ASP A 97 7.82 1.97 11.90
CA ASP A 97 9.29 1.89 11.78
C ASP A 97 9.69 1.46 10.36
N LEU A 98 10.10 2.42 9.54
CA LEU A 98 10.44 2.19 8.14
C LEU A 98 11.76 1.42 7.99
N ALA A 99 12.66 1.49 8.97
CA ALA A 99 13.90 0.71 8.97
C ALA A 99 13.60 -0.77 9.26
N ALA A 100 12.69 -1.05 10.20
CA ALA A 100 12.21 -2.40 10.45
C ALA A 100 11.50 -2.99 9.22
N VAL A 101 10.68 -2.20 8.51
CA VAL A 101 10.05 -2.63 7.26
C VAL A 101 11.09 -2.98 6.19
N ALA A 102 12.13 -2.17 6.01
CA ALA A 102 13.23 -2.48 5.09
C ALA A 102 13.92 -3.81 5.45
N GLY A 103 14.14 -4.07 6.75
CA GLY A 103 14.67 -5.35 7.24
C GLY A 103 13.78 -6.54 6.88
N LEU A 104 12.45 -6.40 7.05
CA LEU A 104 11.48 -7.43 6.65
C LEU A 104 11.46 -7.68 5.14
N LEU A 105 11.56 -6.63 4.33
CA LEU A 105 11.62 -6.75 2.87
C LEU A 105 12.87 -7.51 2.43
N ARG A 106 14.03 -7.23 3.03
CA ARG A 106 15.28 -7.97 2.78
C ARG A 106 15.15 -9.44 3.16
N ALA A 107 14.58 -9.73 4.33
CA ALA A 107 14.35 -11.09 4.78
C ALA A 107 13.41 -11.87 3.83
N ARG A 108 12.39 -11.21 3.28
CA ARG A 108 11.47 -11.81 2.30
C ARG A 108 12.14 -12.05 0.94
N GLY A 109 12.94 -11.10 0.46
CA GLY A 109 13.68 -11.22 -0.80
C GLY A 109 14.75 -12.32 -0.77
N ALA A 110 15.34 -12.61 0.39
CA ALA A 110 16.35 -13.66 0.52
C ALA A 110 15.81 -15.10 0.33
N GLY A 111 14.48 -15.31 0.33
CA GLY A 111 13.86 -16.64 0.28
C GLY A 111 13.13 -16.99 -1.02
N GLY A 112 13.11 -16.11 -2.02
CA GLY A 112 12.26 -16.24 -3.22
C GLY A 112 12.96 -16.80 -4.46
N ASP A 113 14.29 -16.80 -4.49
CA ASP A 113 15.07 -16.88 -5.71
C ASP A 113 16.12 -17.99 -5.55
N ASP A 114 16.13 -18.98 -6.44
CA ASP A 114 17.17 -20.03 -6.47
C ASP A 114 18.59 -19.46 -6.66
N SER A 115 18.70 -18.17 -7.01
CA SER A 115 19.96 -17.44 -7.12
C SER A 115 20.62 -17.12 -5.77
N GLY A 116 19.87 -17.20 -4.66
CA GLY A 116 20.35 -16.81 -3.33
C GLY A 116 20.74 -15.34 -3.21
N ARG A 117 20.41 -14.50 -4.22
CA ARG A 117 20.71 -13.06 -4.23
C ARG A 117 19.54 -12.31 -3.59
N GLY A 118 19.70 -11.91 -2.34
CA GLY A 118 18.70 -11.11 -1.65
C GLY A 118 18.66 -9.68 -2.20
N LEU A 119 17.45 -9.17 -2.48
CA LEU A 119 17.22 -7.78 -2.86
C LEU A 119 17.64 -6.82 -1.73
N ALA A 120 18.59 -5.92 -2.01
CA ALA A 120 19.00 -4.88 -1.07
C ALA A 120 18.02 -3.70 -1.13
N TRP A 121 16.91 -3.82 -0.39
CA TRP A 121 15.93 -2.74 -0.32
C TRP A 121 16.51 -1.48 0.35
N THR A 122 16.49 -0.37 -0.37
CA THR A 122 16.88 0.96 0.09
C THR A 122 15.66 1.88 0.10
N LEU A 123 15.45 2.59 1.20
CA LEU A 123 14.33 3.54 1.32
C LEU A 123 14.60 4.74 0.42
N LEU A 124 13.69 5.01 -0.51
CA LEU A 124 13.80 6.08 -1.50
C LEU A 124 13.04 7.34 -1.06
N ALA A 125 11.78 7.17 -0.62
CA ALA A 125 10.90 8.27 -0.26
C ALA A 125 9.91 7.82 0.82
N HIS A 126 9.47 8.74 1.69
CA HIS A 126 8.37 8.48 2.61
C HIS A 126 7.75 9.79 3.13
N GLY A 127 6.45 9.80 3.37
CA GLY A 127 5.78 10.98 3.90
C GLY A 127 4.27 10.89 3.79
N ASP A 128 3.61 11.98 4.16
CA ASP A 128 2.17 12.10 4.00
C ASP A 128 1.83 12.29 2.52
N LEU A 129 0.96 11.44 1.96
CA LEU A 129 0.62 11.50 0.54
C LEU A 129 0.02 12.86 0.17
N ALA A 130 -0.78 13.47 1.07
CA ALA A 130 -1.38 14.77 0.83
C ALA A 130 -0.29 15.83 0.51
N SER A 131 0.82 15.80 1.25
CA SER A 131 1.96 16.69 1.03
C SER A 131 2.67 16.43 -0.31
N TRP A 132 2.70 15.19 -0.78
CA TRP A 132 3.34 14.84 -2.05
C TRP A 132 2.57 15.39 -3.26
N VAL A 133 1.24 15.40 -3.17
CA VAL A 133 0.36 15.87 -4.25
C VAL A 133 -0.14 17.30 -4.06
N GLY A 134 0.35 18.02 -3.05
CA GLY A 134 -0.02 19.41 -2.79
C GLY A 134 -1.46 19.61 -2.30
N LEU A 135 -2.04 18.59 -1.64
CA LEU A 135 -3.35 18.69 -1.02
C LEU A 135 -3.25 19.31 0.39
N PRO A 136 -4.32 19.96 0.88
CA PRO A 136 -4.34 20.51 2.22
C PRO A 136 -4.13 19.41 3.29
N PRO A 137 -3.53 19.74 4.45
CA PRO A 137 -3.39 18.80 5.56
C PRO A 137 -4.75 18.19 5.95
N GLY A 138 -4.79 16.88 6.17
CA GLY A 138 -6.00 16.13 6.53
C GLY A 138 -6.76 15.51 5.35
N PHE A 139 -6.36 15.79 4.10
CA PHE A 139 -6.87 15.07 2.93
C PHE A 139 -6.19 13.71 2.78
N GLY A 140 -6.81 12.68 3.36
CA GLY A 140 -6.33 11.30 3.25
C GLY A 140 -5.22 11.01 4.26
N PRO A 141 -5.48 10.26 5.34
CA PRO A 141 -4.50 9.99 6.41
C PRO A 141 -3.50 8.88 6.03
N TRP A 142 -2.97 8.94 4.82
CA TRP A 142 -2.10 7.90 4.26
C TRP A 142 -0.64 8.34 4.31
N LEU A 143 0.13 7.71 5.20
CA LEU A 143 1.58 7.70 5.13
C LEU A 143 1.97 6.74 4.01
N VAL A 144 2.76 7.21 3.06
CA VAL A 144 3.32 6.38 2.00
C VAL A 144 4.83 6.25 2.17
N ALA A 145 5.38 5.12 1.75
CA ALA A 145 6.81 4.88 1.69
C ALA A 145 7.14 4.03 0.46
N VAL A 146 8.26 4.36 -0.18
CA VAL A 146 8.75 3.70 -1.38
C VAL A 146 10.18 3.24 -1.12
N TRP A 147 10.43 1.96 -1.36
CA TRP A 147 11.76 1.37 -1.37
C TRP A 147 12.10 0.96 -2.79
N ALA A 148 13.38 1.07 -3.13
CA ALA A 148 13.95 0.57 -4.37
C ALA A 148 14.90 -0.58 -4.06
N ALA A 149 14.98 -1.53 -4.97
CA ALA A 149 16.00 -2.57 -4.99
C ALA A 149 16.41 -2.83 -6.45
N ASP A 150 17.64 -3.30 -6.61
CA ASP A 150 18.13 -3.86 -7.85
C ASP A 150 17.25 -5.03 -8.28
N ASP A 151 17.12 -5.28 -9.58
CA ASP A 151 16.24 -6.32 -10.07
C ASP A 151 16.96 -7.69 -10.13
N PRO A 152 16.24 -8.81 -9.93
CA PRO A 152 16.87 -10.13 -9.86
C PRO A 152 17.44 -10.62 -11.20
N THR A 153 17.15 -9.94 -12.30
CA THR A 153 17.71 -10.26 -13.62
C THR A 153 19.04 -9.57 -13.88
N ASP A 154 19.48 -8.66 -12.99
CA ASP A 154 20.84 -8.12 -13.05
C ASP A 154 21.86 -9.22 -12.66
N ALA A 155 22.66 -9.60 -13.65
CA ALA A 155 23.57 -10.74 -13.54
C ALA A 155 24.88 -10.38 -12.84
N ASP A 156 25.13 -9.10 -12.56
CA ASP A 156 26.41 -8.59 -12.06
C ASP A 156 26.74 -8.98 -10.61
N GLY A 157 25.73 -9.33 -9.81
CA GLY A 157 25.90 -9.68 -8.40
C GLY A 157 26.21 -8.51 -7.48
N ALA A 158 25.95 -7.28 -7.92
CA ALA A 158 26.21 -6.05 -7.18
C ALA A 158 24.87 -5.35 -6.86
N PRO A 159 24.20 -5.69 -5.74
CA PRO A 159 22.83 -5.21 -5.46
C PRO A 159 22.71 -3.69 -5.17
N LEU A 160 23.83 -2.97 -5.22
CA LEU A 160 23.92 -1.52 -5.05
C LEU A 160 24.24 -0.79 -6.37
N VAL A 161 24.34 -1.52 -7.48
CA VAL A 161 24.69 -1.00 -8.80
C VAL A 161 23.60 -1.43 -9.77
N ASP A 162 23.09 -0.50 -10.57
CA ASP A 162 22.15 -0.81 -11.65
C ASP A 162 22.92 -0.91 -12.97
N SER A 163 23.08 -2.12 -13.51
CA SER A 163 23.81 -2.36 -14.76
C SER A 163 22.90 -2.48 -15.98
N ASN A 164 21.62 -2.82 -15.79
CA ASN A 164 20.70 -3.09 -16.89
C ASN A 164 19.60 -2.02 -17.09
N GLY A 165 19.52 -1.02 -16.21
CA GLY A 165 18.51 0.04 -16.26
C GLY A 165 17.15 -0.41 -15.75
N THR A 166 17.09 -1.36 -14.82
CA THR A 166 15.85 -1.93 -14.28
C THR A 166 15.89 -1.90 -12.77
N LEU A 167 14.81 -1.42 -12.16
CA LEU A 167 14.66 -1.42 -10.71
C LEU A 167 13.34 -2.07 -10.31
N VAL A 168 13.31 -2.65 -9.11
CA VAL A 168 12.09 -3.05 -8.45
C VAL A 168 11.76 -2.02 -7.37
N LEU A 169 10.58 -1.43 -7.45
CA LEU A 169 10.01 -0.63 -6.39
C LEU A 169 9.07 -1.44 -5.53
N HIS A 170 9.11 -1.19 -4.22
CA HIS A 170 8.07 -1.58 -3.28
C HIS A 170 7.44 -0.30 -2.74
N ALA A 171 6.17 -0.06 -3.04
CA ALA A 171 5.43 1.08 -2.52
C ALA A 171 4.39 0.58 -1.52
N ALA A 172 4.39 1.15 -0.32
CA ALA A 172 3.44 0.84 0.73
C ALA A 172 2.71 2.10 1.20
N ALA A 173 1.43 1.95 1.50
CA ALA A 173 0.58 2.94 2.11
C ALA A 173 0.05 2.42 3.45
N TYR A 174 0.24 3.22 4.49
CA TYR A 174 -0.20 2.97 5.86
C TYR A 174 -1.27 3.99 6.21
N GLY A 175 -2.39 3.52 6.75
CA GLY A 175 -3.55 4.33 7.06
C GLY A 175 -4.16 4.00 8.43
N PRO A 176 -5.33 4.58 8.74
CA PRO A 176 -5.98 4.48 10.04
C PRO A 176 -6.36 3.05 10.43
N ARG A 177 -6.30 2.75 11.74
CA ARG A 177 -6.70 1.47 12.34
C ARG A 177 -5.97 0.25 11.75
N GLY A 178 -4.69 0.40 11.41
CA GLY A 178 -3.89 -0.71 10.88
C GLY A 178 -4.05 -0.98 9.40
N ALA A 179 -4.78 -0.14 8.64
CA ALA A 179 -4.85 -0.32 7.20
C ALA A 179 -3.44 -0.20 6.58
N SER A 180 -3.08 -1.18 5.77
CA SER A 180 -1.79 -1.29 5.10
C SER A 180 -2.02 -1.91 3.73
N ARG A 181 -1.50 -1.29 2.67
CA ARG A 181 -1.50 -1.84 1.31
C ARG A 181 -0.16 -1.61 0.68
N ALA A 182 0.32 -2.60 -0.05
CA ALA A 182 1.58 -2.49 -0.76
C ALA A 182 1.47 -3.08 -2.16
N LEU A 183 2.34 -2.59 -3.04
CA LEU A 183 2.54 -3.15 -4.35
C LEU A 183 4.02 -3.17 -4.68
N GLN A 184 4.38 -4.06 -5.59
CA GLN A 184 5.67 -4.05 -6.24
C GLN A 184 5.51 -3.66 -7.70
N ALA A 185 6.44 -2.86 -8.18
CA ALA A 185 6.47 -2.33 -9.53
C ALA A 185 7.87 -2.54 -10.12
N THR A 186 7.94 -3.01 -11.36
CA THR A 186 9.22 -3.07 -12.09
C THR A 186 9.30 -1.87 -13.02
N LEU A 187 10.35 -1.07 -12.85
CA LEU A 187 10.66 0.09 -13.65
C LEU A 187 11.81 -0.23 -14.59
N VAL A 188 11.69 0.23 -15.84
CA VAL A 188 12.80 0.20 -16.80
C VAL A 188 13.09 1.60 -17.29
N ARG A 189 14.39 1.95 -17.32
CA ARG A 189 14.93 3.17 -17.87
C ARG A 189 14.85 3.11 -19.38
N GLN A 190 14.08 4.02 -19.96
CA GLN A 190 13.97 4.20 -21.40
C GLN A 190 14.79 5.41 -21.82
N VAL A 191 15.80 5.17 -22.66
CA VAL A 191 16.50 6.25 -23.37
C VAL A 191 15.72 6.50 -24.66
N LEU A 192 14.98 7.61 -24.72
CA LEU A 192 14.35 8.04 -25.95
C LEU A 192 15.35 8.85 -26.76
N THR A 193 15.68 8.38 -27.95
CA THR A 193 16.46 9.12 -28.95
C THR A 193 15.49 9.93 -29.82
N PRO A 194 15.30 11.24 -29.59
CA PRO A 194 14.47 12.05 -30.47
C PRO A 194 15.16 12.27 -31.83
N PRO A 195 14.40 12.66 -32.87
CA PRO A 195 14.99 13.10 -34.12
C PRO A 195 15.89 14.33 -33.89
N PRO A 196 17.05 14.43 -34.57
CA PRO A 196 17.93 15.60 -34.44
C PRO A 196 17.18 16.88 -34.85
N PRO A 197 17.38 18.03 -34.15
CA PRO A 197 18.51 18.35 -33.26
C PRO A 197 18.22 18.26 -31.73
N ALA A 198 17.18 17.57 -31.27
CA ALA A 198 16.85 17.53 -29.84
C ALA A 198 17.77 16.59 -29.03
N PRO A 199 18.12 16.91 -27.76
CA PRO A 199 18.87 16.01 -26.88
C PRO A 199 18.02 14.81 -26.41
N PRO A 200 18.64 13.65 -26.12
CA PRO A 200 17.94 12.47 -25.62
C PRO A 200 17.19 12.75 -24.31
N VAL A 201 16.01 12.14 -24.18
CA VAL A 201 15.15 12.27 -22.99
C VAL A 201 15.08 10.92 -22.30
N VAL A 202 15.47 10.88 -21.03
CA VAL A 202 15.30 9.69 -20.19
C VAL A 202 13.88 9.67 -19.63
N ARG A 203 13.22 8.51 -19.70
CA ARG A 203 11.92 8.28 -19.07
C ARG A 203 11.93 6.95 -18.34
N SER A 204 11.23 6.87 -17.22
CA SER A 204 10.91 5.60 -16.59
C SER A 204 9.62 5.02 -17.19
N ARG A 205 9.61 3.73 -17.53
CA ARG A 205 8.38 3.01 -17.88
C ARG A 205 8.12 1.91 -16.86
N LEU A 206 6.90 1.92 -16.36
CA LEU A 206 6.35 0.83 -15.56
C LEU A 206 6.01 -0.35 -16.47
N ILE A 207 6.62 -1.52 -16.22
CA ILE A 207 6.41 -2.73 -17.02
C ILE A 207 5.40 -3.67 -16.38
N SER A 208 5.44 -3.79 -15.05
CA SER A 208 4.58 -4.71 -14.30
C SER A 208 4.26 -4.14 -12.93
N GLN A 209 3.06 -4.47 -12.43
CA GLN A 209 2.64 -4.21 -11.07
C GLN A 209 2.02 -5.46 -10.46
N ARG A 210 2.36 -5.74 -9.20
CA ARG A 210 1.79 -6.82 -8.41
C ARG A 210 1.39 -6.30 -7.05
N VAL A 211 0.14 -6.54 -6.65
CA VAL A 211 -0.32 -6.26 -5.28
C VAL A 211 0.34 -7.27 -4.33
N VAL A 212 0.96 -6.76 -3.28
CA VAL A 212 1.61 -7.58 -2.24
C VAL A 212 0.81 -7.42 -0.94
N ARG A 213 0.58 -8.54 -0.25
CA ARG A 213 -0.13 -8.55 1.04
C ARG A 213 0.79 -8.20 2.20
#